data_AF-A0A329N1R8-F1
#
_entry.id   AF-A0A329N1R8-F1
#
_cell.length_a   1.000
_cell.length_b   1.000
_cell.length_c   1.000
_cell.angle_alpha   90.00
_cell.angle_beta   90.00
_cell.angle_gamma   90.00
#
_symmetry.space_group_name_H-M   'P 1'
#
loop_
_entity.id
_entity.type
_entity.pdbx_description
1 polymer ?
#
loop_
_entity_poly.entity_id
_entity_poly.type
_entity_poly.pdbx_seq_one_letter_code
_entity_poly.pdbx_strand_id
1 'polypeptide(L)'
;MGNRMFDEHFKKMAVELSTAKGSVKAAAEELEMDPSLLSKWRNDPRYNGGHIVIDKPGLSEEEQKIRRLEKELKEARIERDILKKAVSIFSKGDWNGSGS
;
A
#
# COMPACT_ATOMS: atom_id res chain seq x y z
N MET A 1 9.47 35.40 -0.07
CA MET A 1 8.37 34.78 0.70
C MET A 1 8.76 34.83 2.17
N GLY A 2 7.90 35.40 3.02
CA GLY A 2 8.19 35.56 4.44
C GLY A 2 8.35 34.22 5.14
N ASN A 3 9.35 34.10 6.00
CA ASN A 3 9.61 32.90 6.77
C ASN A 3 8.54 32.80 7.87
N ARG A 4 7.45 32.05 7.64
CA ARG A 4 6.48 31.76 8.70
C ARG A 4 7.21 30.97 9.79
N MET A 5 7.32 31.56 10.97
CA MET A 5 8.02 30.94 12.08
C MET A 5 7.02 30.08 12.85
N PHE A 6 7.12 28.77 12.65
CA PHE A 6 6.31 27.80 13.38
C PHE A 6 7.00 27.45 14.71
N ASP A 7 6.22 27.40 15.78
CA ASP A 7 6.71 26.95 17.08
C ASP A 7 7.10 25.46 17.05
N GLU A 8 7.91 25.04 18.02
CA GLU A 8 8.41 23.67 18.08
C GLU A 8 7.31 22.64 18.36
N HIS A 9 6.30 23.00 19.14
CA HIS A 9 5.19 22.12 19.50
C HIS A 9 4.33 21.80 18.28
N PHE A 10 4.03 22.81 17.46
CA PHE A 10 3.34 22.70 16.19
C PHE A 10 4.09 21.79 15.23
N LYS A 11 5.42 21.93 15.12
CA LYS A 11 6.23 21.06 14.26
C LYS A 11 6.16 19.60 14.69
N LYS A 12 6.25 19.32 16.00
CA LYS A 12 6.12 17.95 16.54
C LYS A 12 4.73 17.38 16.27
N MET A 13 3.68 18.15 16.57
CA MET A 13 2.29 17.76 16.30
C MET A 13 2.04 17.48 14.81
N ALA A 14 2.59 18.32 13.91
CA ALA A 14 2.45 18.11 12.48
C ALA A 14 3.15 16.81 12.01
N VAL A 15 4.33 16.50 12.56
CA VAL A 15 5.05 15.25 12.29
C VAL A 15 4.28 14.04 12.82
N GLU A 16 3.72 14.12 14.01
CA GLU A 16 2.86 13.09 14.60
C GLU A 16 1.63 12.84 13.74
N LEU A 17 0.95 13.91 13.29
CA LEU A 17 -0.21 13.82 12.40
C LEU A 17 0.15 13.15 11.07
N SER A 18 1.28 13.50 10.47
CA SER A 18 1.77 12.88 9.23
C SER A 18 2.03 11.38 9.38
N THR A 19 2.46 10.96 10.57
CA THR A 19 2.72 9.57 10.90
C THR A 19 1.42 8.82 11.16
N ALA A 20 0.49 9.41 11.91
CA ALA A 20 -0.83 8.84 12.18
C ALA A 20 -1.64 8.63 10.90
N LYS A 21 -1.55 9.55 9.93
CA LYS A 21 -2.22 9.42 8.62
C LYS A 21 -1.46 8.53 7.63
N GLY A 22 -0.19 8.21 7.90
CA GLY A 22 0.68 7.52 6.94
C GLY A 22 1.00 8.34 5.67
N SER A 23 0.66 9.63 5.63
CA SER A 23 0.80 10.48 4.44
C SER A 23 1.14 11.93 4.82
N VAL A 24 2.32 12.39 4.39
CA VAL A 24 2.75 13.79 4.54
C VAL A 24 1.81 14.73 3.81
N LYS A 25 1.37 14.34 2.61
CA LYS A 25 0.46 15.17 1.79
C LYS A 25 -0.87 15.40 2.49
N ALA A 26 -1.49 14.33 3.00
CA ALA A 26 -2.77 14.43 3.69
C ALA A 26 -2.69 15.28 4.97
N ALA A 27 -1.60 15.15 5.74
CA ALA A 27 -1.40 15.97 6.93
C ALA A 27 -1.12 17.45 6.60
N ALA A 28 -0.36 17.72 5.54
CA ALA A 28 -0.05 19.08 5.11
C ALA A 28 -1.28 19.81 4.56
N GLU A 29 -2.16 19.11 3.83
CA GLU A 29 -3.44 19.66 3.36
C GLU A 29 -4.35 20.06 4.52
N GLU A 30 -4.44 19.22 5.57
CA GLU A 30 -5.25 19.52 6.77
C GLU A 30 -4.70 20.69 7.59
N LEU A 31 -3.38 20.83 7.64
CA LEU A 31 -2.71 21.92 8.35
C LEU A 31 -2.52 23.18 7.48
N GLU A 32 -3.07 23.19 6.26
CA GLU A 32 -2.92 24.27 5.26
C GLU A 32 -1.46 24.73 5.09
N MET A 33 -0.54 23.77 5.03
CA MET A 33 0.90 24.02 4.96
C MET A 33 1.57 23.33 3.78
N ASP A 34 2.79 23.75 3.47
CA ASP A 34 3.55 23.15 2.37
C ASP A 34 3.98 21.71 2.71
N PRO A 35 3.64 20.69 1.90
CA PRO A 35 4.01 19.30 2.17
C PRO A 35 5.53 19.07 2.19
N SER A 36 6.31 19.85 1.43
CA SER A 36 7.77 19.75 1.40
C SER A 36 8.38 20.27 2.70
N LEU A 37 7.76 21.28 3.32
CA LEU A 37 8.15 21.75 4.65
C LEU A 37 7.90 20.70 5.72
N LEU A 38 6.72 20.06 5.69
CA LEU A 38 6.38 18.99 6.63
C LEU A 38 7.29 17.77 6.45
N SER A 39 7.62 17.41 5.21
CA SER A 39 8.58 16.34 4.89
C SER A 39 9.96 16.62 5.50
N LYS A 40 10.44 17.88 5.45
CA LYS A 40 11.71 18.26 6.10
C LYS A 40 11.64 18.08 7.61
N TRP A 41 10.54 18.46 8.26
CA TRP A 41 10.40 18.29 9.71
C TRP A 41 10.30 16.82 10.11
N ARG A 42 9.62 15.98 9.31
CA ARG A 42 9.50 14.54 9.56
C ARG A 42 10.85 13.83 9.53
N ASN A 43 11.78 14.31 8.70
CA ASN A 43 13.14 13.80 8.60
C ASN A 43 14.11 14.43 9.62
N ASP A 44 13.69 15.46 10.35
CA ASP A 44 14.52 16.15 11.34
C ASP A 44 14.41 15.46 12.71
N PRO A 45 15.52 14.96 13.28
CA PRO A 45 15.55 14.29 14.58
C PRO A 45 14.91 15.08 15.73
N ARG A 46 14.91 16.43 15.62
CA ARG A 46 14.37 17.32 16.65
C ARG A 46 12.84 17.22 16.77
N TYR A 47 12.16 16.90 15.68
CA TYR A 47 10.69 16.90 15.63
C TYR A 47 10.09 15.50 15.51
N ASN A 48 10.87 14.50 15.05
CA ASN A 48 10.42 13.11 14.95
C ASN A 48 10.75 12.24 16.18
N GLY A 49 11.26 12.83 17.26
CA GLY A 49 11.63 12.11 18.48
C GLY A 49 12.84 11.19 18.33
N GLY A 50 13.68 11.40 17.30
CA GLY A 50 14.83 10.54 16.98
C GLY A 50 14.46 9.25 16.25
N HIS A 51 13.20 9.08 15.84
CA HIS A 51 12.74 7.89 15.13
C HIS A 51 12.90 8.09 13.63
N ILE A 52 13.51 7.11 12.94
CA ILE A 52 13.51 7.08 11.48
C ILE A 52 12.09 6.73 11.03
N VAL A 53 11.34 7.74 10.63
CA VAL A 53 10.02 7.52 10.05
C VAL A 53 10.24 7.05 8.62
N ILE A 54 10.31 5.72 8.45
CA ILE A 54 10.42 5.12 7.13
C ILE A 54 9.11 5.43 6.41
N ASP A 55 9.17 6.28 5.39
CA ASP A 55 8.16 6.38 4.35
C ASP A 55 8.12 5.03 3.62
N LYS A 56 7.56 4.00 4.26
CA LYS A 56 6.97 2.92 3.50
C LYS A 56 5.79 3.59 2.80
N PRO A 57 5.75 3.67 1.47
CA PRO A 57 4.48 3.84 0.81
C PRO A 57 3.66 2.62 1.21
N GLY A 58 2.96 2.72 2.33
CA GLY A 58 1.98 1.73 2.72
C GLY A 58 0.97 1.77 1.60
N LEU A 59 0.85 0.66 0.87
CA LEU A 59 -0.18 0.52 -0.15
C LEU A 59 -1.47 1.06 0.49
N SER A 60 -2.11 2.03 -0.17
CA SER A 60 -3.36 2.58 0.31
C SER A 60 -4.35 1.44 0.57
N GLU A 61 -5.35 1.63 1.42
CA GLU A 61 -6.36 0.57 1.66
C GLU A 61 -6.97 0.07 0.33
N GLU A 62 -7.11 0.98 -0.63
CA GLU A 62 -7.54 0.70 -1.99
C GLU A 62 -6.53 -0.17 -2.76
N GLU A 63 -5.24 0.16 -2.74
CA GLU A 63 -4.20 -0.66 -3.38
C GLU A 63 -4.04 -2.04 -2.72
N GLN A 64 -4.21 -2.14 -1.40
CA GLN A 64 -4.26 -3.42 -0.69
C GLN A 64 -5.48 -4.24 -1.12
N LYS A 65 -6.64 -3.59 -1.29
CA LYS A 65 -7.86 -4.21 -1.78
C LYS A 65 -7.67 -4.70 -3.22
N ILE A 66 -7.10 -3.89 -4.10
CA ILE A 66 -6.76 -4.27 -5.48
C ILE A 66 -5.88 -5.52 -5.47
N ARG A 67 -4.78 -5.50 -4.69
CA ARG A 67 -3.86 -6.64 -4.61
C ARG A 67 -4.51 -7.91 -4.06
N ARG A 68 -5.40 -7.79 -3.07
CA ARG A 68 -6.19 -8.93 -2.56
C ARG A 68 -7.11 -9.49 -3.66
N LEU A 69 -7.86 -8.61 -4.34
CA LEU A 69 -8.76 -9.00 -5.42
C LEU A 69 -8.02 -9.62 -6.61
N GLU A 70 -6.86 -9.08 -7.00
CA GLU A 70 -6.03 -9.65 -8.06
C GLU A 70 -5.53 -11.05 -7.70
N LYS A 71 -5.17 -11.27 -6.43
CA LYS A 71 -4.75 -12.58 -5.94
C LYS A 71 -5.91 -13.58 -6.00
N GLU A 72 -7.08 -13.23 -5.47
CA GLU A 72 -8.29 -14.07 -5.50
C GLU A 72 -8.70 -14.40 -6.94
N LEU A 73 -8.68 -13.42 -7.83
CA LEU A 73 -9.01 -13.60 -9.24
C LEU A 73 -8.02 -14.53 -9.94
N LYS A 74 -6.73 -14.45 -9.61
CA LYS A 74 -5.71 -15.35 -10.14
C LYS A 74 -5.92 -16.78 -9.67
N GLU A 75 -6.19 -16.98 -8.38
CA GLU A 75 -6.47 -18.30 -7.79
C GLU A 75 -7.71 -18.95 -8.43
N ALA A 76 -8.81 -18.21 -8.53
CA ALA A 76 -10.04 -18.67 -9.18
C ALA A 76 -9.84 -19.02 -10.67
N ARG A 77 -9.02 -18.25 -11.39
CA ARG A 77 -8.68 -18.55 -12.80
C ARG A 77 -7.90 -19.86 -12.91
N ILE A 78 -6.92 -20.09 -12.04
CA ILE A 78 -6.13 -21.32 -12.02
C ILE A 78 -7.02 -22.52 -11.71
N GLU A 79 -7.86 -22.43 -10.68
CA GLU A 79 -8.79 -23.51 -10.30
C GLU A 79 -9.74 -23.86 -11.45
N ARG A 80 -10.36 -22.86 -12.07
CA ARG A 80 -11.22 -23.04 -13.24
C ARG A 80 -10.48 -23.71 -14.39
N ASP A 81 -9.25 -23.32 -14.67
CA ASP A 81 -8.47 -23.87 -15.79
C ASP A 81 -8.05 -25.31 -15.52
N ILE A 82 -7.77 -25.68 -14.27
CA ILE A 82 -7.55 -27.07 -13.85
C ILE A 82 -8.82 -27.89 -14.05
N LEU A 83 -9.97 -27.40 -13.56
CA LEU A 83 -11.24 -28.10 -13.71
C LEU A 83 -11.64 -28.27 -15.19
N LYS A 84 -11.44 -27.24 -16.02
CA LYS A 84 -11.66 -27.34 -17.47
C LYS A 84 -10.77 -28.38 -18.13
N LYS A 85 -9.49 -28.47 -17.75
CA LYS A 85 -8.59 -29.52 -18.25
C LYS A 85 -9.08 -30.91 -17.83
N ALA A 86 -9.49 -31.08 -16.58
CA ALA A 86 -10.04 -32.35 -16.09
C ALA A 86 -11.30 -32.76 -16.87
N VAL A 87 -12.28 -31.86 -17.01
CA VAL A 87 -13.50 -32.12 -17.79
C VAL A 87 -13.17 -32.47 -19.24
N SER A 88 -12.25 -31.75 -19.88
CA SER A 88 -11.81 -32.05 -21.25
C SER A 88 -11.21 -33.46 -21.40
N ILE A 89 -10.50 -33.95 -20.39
CA ILE A 89 -9.96 -35.32 -20.37
C ILE A 89 -11.10 -36.34 -20.22
N PHE A 90 -12.01 -36.13 -19.27
CA PHE A 90 -13.13 -37.06 -19.02
C PHE A 90 -14.16 -37.08 -20.15
N SER A 91 -14.44 -35.95 -20.79
CA SER A 91 -15.39 -35.86 -21.90
C SER A 91 -14.84 -36.38 -23.23
N LYS A 92 -13.52 -36.56 -23.37
CA LYS A 92 -12.90 -37.06 -24.61
C LYS A 92 -12.80 -38.57 -24.71
N GLY A 93 -13.32 -39.33 -23.74
CA GLY A 93 -13.83 -40.70 -23.93
C GLY A 93 -12.86 -41.81 -24.40
N ASP A 94 -11.65 -41.51 -24.88
CA ASP A 94 -10.78 -42.48 -25.54
C ASP A 94 -9.36 -42.43 -24.97
N TRP A 95 -9.16 -43.02 -23.79
CA TRP A 95 -7.84 -43.56 -23.42
C TRP A 95 -7.89 -45.08 -23.54
N ASN A 96 -7.76 -45.56 -24.78
CA ASN A 96 -7.46 -46.97 -25.08
C ASN A 96 -5.95 -47.15 -24.98
N GLY A 97 -5.46 -47.41 -23.78
CA GLY A 97 -4.05 -47.64 -23.48
C GLY A 97 -3.84 -48.86 -22.57
N SER A 98 -4.61 -49.92 -22.77
CA SER A 98 -4.32 -51.27 -22.27
C SER A 98 -3.68 -52.07 -23.39
N GLY A 99 -2.40 -52.42 -23.23
CA GLY A 99 -1.65 -53.19 -24.22
C GLY A 99 -0.19 -53.42 -23.81
N SER A 100 0.03 -54.09 -22.69
CA SER A 100 1.21 -54.92 -22.39
C SER A 100 0.78 -56.03 -21.46
#